data_AF-A0A8H5GN70-F1
#
_entry.id   AF-A0A8H5GN70-F1
#
_cell.length_a   1.000
_cell.length_b   1.000
_cell.length_c   1.000
_cell.angle_alpha   90.00
_cell.angle_beta   90.00
_cell.angle_gamma   90.00
#
_symmetry.space_group_name_H-M   'P 1'
#
loop_
_entity.id
_entity.type
_entity.pdbx_description
1 polymer ?
#
loop_
_entity_poly.entity_id
_entity_poly.type
_entity_poly.pdbx_seq_one_letter_code
_entity_poly.pdbx_strand_id
1 'polypeptide(L)'
;MQHGRAADFVSRVFQFGTAKDVFPAWKDFEDTFRGEFFLFDEVADAALILESTAYFQNGRSIDEYIDSFRSLWVKAGYPDGRHLVLKFRRGMDPKLSRRLGSITTGRPHDEKIEEWLRIARSQDFIMRSEDDFHRRMVPTKAPDSRPPTTAAAPPPALLPHQPPGRSPRASQWT
;
A
#
# COMPACT_ATOMS: atom_id res chain seq x y z
N MET A 1 28.81 20.32 -29.38
CA MET A 1 27.58 19.58 -29.78
C MET A 1 27.42 18.40 -28.81
N GLN A 2 26.27 17.72 -28.78
CA GLN A 2 26.05 16.62 -27.82
C GLN A 2 26.82 15.36 -28.27
N HIS A 3 27.96 15.11 -27.64
CA HIS A 3 28.59 13.79 -27.67
C HIS A 3 27.91 12.93 -26.61
N GLY A 4 27.31 11.83 -27.06
CA GLY A 4 26.73 10.80 -26.20
C GLY A 4 26.94 9.44 -26.85
N ARG A 5 26.68 8.36 -26.11
CA ARG A 5 27.02 6.98 -26.52
C ARG A 5 26.56 6.61 -27.93
N ALA A 6 25.43 7.16 -28.41
CA ALA A 6 24.97 7.00 -29.78
C ALA A 6 25.93 7.59 -30.85
N ALA A 7 26.47 8.79 -30.61
CA ALA A 7 27.48 9.39 -31.47
C ALA A 7 28.79 8.60 -31.43
N ASP A 8 29.23 8.20 -30.22
CA ASP A 8 30.48 7.44 -30.05
C ASP A 8 30.41 6.05 -30.70
N PHE A 9 29.25 5.38 -30.61
CA PHE A 9 28.95 4.13 -31.31
C PHE A 9 28.99 4.31 -32.83
N VAL A 10 28.30 5.34 -33.36
CA VAL A 10 28.29 5.66 -34.80
C VAL A 10 29.70 5.95 -35.31
N SER A 11 30.49 6.76 -34.58
CA SER A 11 31.88 7.02 -34.92
C SER A 11 32.73 5.75 -34.91
N ARG A 12 32.50 4.81 -33.98
CA ARG A 12 33.21 3.52 -33.93
C ARG A 12 32.84 2.61 -35.10
N VAL A 13 31.57 2.53 -35.47
CA VAL A 13 31.10 1.75 -36.63
C VAL A 13 31.73 2.28 -37.92
N PHE A 14 31.64 3.59 -38.18
CA PHE A 14 32.20 4.19 -39.40
C PHE A 14 33.74 4.31 -39.39
N GLN A 15 34.42 3.93 -38.31
CA GLN A 15 35.89 3.83 -38.27
C GLN A 15 36.42 2.60 -39.02
N PHE A 16 35.60 1.55 -39.18
CA PHE A 16 36.02 0.27 -39.80
C PHE A 16 35.47 0.02 -41.21
N GLY A 17 34.52 0.83 -41.69
CA GLY A 17 33.94 0.69 -43.02
C GLY A 17 32.62 1.45 -43.15
N THR A 18 31.80 1.10 -44.15
CA THR A 18 30.39 1.51 -44.17
C THR A 18 29.57 0.60 -43.25
N ALA A 19 28.36 1.03 -42.87
CA ALA A 19 27.48 0.21 -42.04
C ALA A 19 27.11 -1.15 -42.67
N LYS A 20 27.21 -1.32 -43.99
CA LYS A 20 27.04 -2.63 -44.67
C LYS A 20 28.23 -3.56 -44.53
N ASP A 21 29.43 -3.01 -44.39
CA ASP A 21 30.67 -3.80 -44.25
C ASP A 21 30.82 -4.30 -42.81
N VAL A 22 30.33 -3.52 -41.85
CA VAL A 22 30.30 -3.87 -40.41
C VAL A 22 29.09 -4.74 -40.05
N PHE A 23 27.93 -4.52 -40.67
CA PHE A 23 26.70 -5.27 -40.41
C PHE A 23 26.11 -5.83 -41.73
N PRO A 24 26.56 -7.00 -42.19
CA PRO A 24 26.12 -7.58 -43.45
C PRO A 24 24.63 -8.00 -43.44
N ALA A 25 24.07 -8.35 -42.28
CA ALA A 25 22.64 -8.50 -42.05
C ALA A 25 22.12 -7.53 -40.96
N TRP A 26 20.82 -7.20 -41.03
CA TRP A 26 20.16 -6.39 -40.00
C TRP A 26 20.29 -7.00 -38.60
N LYS A 27 20.31 -8.34 -38.49
CA LYS A 27 20.46 -9.03 -37.21
C LYS A 27 21.82 -8.75 -36.56
N ASP A 28 22.89 -8.59 -37.33
CA ASP A 28 24.23 -8.32 -36.79
C ASP A 28 24.28 -6.91 -36.18
N PHE A 29 23.64 -5.95 -36.83
CA PHE A 29 23.39 -4.62 -36.27
C PHE A 29 22.54 -4.70 -35.00
N GLU A 30 21.43 -5.45 -35.04
CA GLU A 30 20.50 -5.57 -33.92
C GLU A 30 21.15 -6.19 -32.67
N ASP A 31 21.89 -7.28 -32.82
CA ASP A 31 22.58 -7.94 -31.71
C ASP A 31 23.72 -7.05 -31.14
N THR A 32 24.46 -6.35 -32.00
CA THR A 32 25.52 -5.41 -31.57
C THR A 32 24.94 -4.18 -30.88
N PHE A 33 23.84 -3.62 -31.41
CA PHE A 33 23.13 -2.49 -30.82
C PHE A 33 22.51 -2.88 -29.47
N ARG A 34 21.99 -4.10 -29.33
CA ARG A 34 21.58 -4.65 -28.02
C ARG A 34 22.76 -4.63 -27.05
N GLY A 35 23.92 -5.17 -27.42
CA GLY A 35 25.11 -5.20 -26.55
C GLY A 35 25.64 -3.84 -26.06
N GLU A 36 25.65 -2.80 -26.90
CA GLU A 36 26.19 -1.48 -26.54
C GLU A 36 25.20 -0.58 -25.76
N PHE A 37 23.89 -0.73 -26.01
CA PHE A 37 22.86 0.12 -25.41
C PHE A 37 22.15 -0.53 -24.22
N PHE A 38 22.03 -1.86 -24.19
CA PHE A 38 21.45 -2.63 -23.08
C PHE A 38 22.58 -3.24 -22.24
N LEU A 39 23.31 -2.39 -21.52
CA LEU A 39 24.45 -2.80 -20.66
C LEU A 39 24.09 -3.76 -19.51
N PHE A 40 22.80 -3.90 -19.21
CA PHE A 40 22.27 -4.90 -18.31
C PHE A 40 21.36 -5.82 -19.12
N ASP A 41 21.55 -7.12 -18.95
CA ASP A 41 20.61 -8.13 -19.42
C ASP A 41 19.28 -7.94 -18.67
N GLU A 42 18.28 -7.34 -19.34
CA GLU A 42 16.96 -7.08 -18.77
C GLU A 42 16.23 -8.37 -18.34
N VAL A 43 16.59 -9.54 -18.92
CA VAL A 43 16.03 -10.84 -18.54
C VAL A 43 16.63 -11.26 -17.19
N ALA A 44 17.95 -11.15 -17.05
CA ALA A 44 18.65 -11.46 -15.81
C ALA A 44 18.32 -10.47 -14.67
N ASP A 45 18.16 -9.18 -14.96
CA ASP A 45 17.74 -8.18 -13.97
C ASP A 45 16.28 -8.39 -13.53
N ALA A 46 15.36 -8.60 -14.47
CA ALA A 46 13.96 -8.91 -14.13
C ALA A 46 13.83 -10.22 -13.33
N ALA A 47 14.64 -11.24 -13.66
CA ALA A 47 14.75 -12.48 -12.89
C ALA A 47 15.32 -12.24 -11.48
N LEU A 48 16.42 -11.49 -11.35
CA LEU A 48 17.02 -11.13 -10.06
C LEU A 48 16.03 -10.35 -9.17
N ILE A 49 15.29 -9.41 -9.77
CA ILE A 49 14.22 -8.68 -9.08
C ILE A 49 13.14 -9.67 -8.60
N LEU A 50 12.70 -10.64 -9.42
CA LEU A 50 11.71 -11.67 -9.05
C LEU A 50 12.20 -12.72 -8.03
N GLU A 51 13.51 -12.91 -7.88
CA GLU A 51 14.08 -13.71 -6.78
C GLU A 51 14.23 -12.90 -5.47
N SER A 52 14.39 -11.58 -5.58
CA SER A 52 14.51 -10.66 -4.44
C SER A 52 13.17 -10.36 -3.75
N THR A 53 13.14 -9.35 -2.87
CA THR A 53 11.92 -8.76 -2.30
C THR A 53 11.49 -7.45 -2.98
N ALA A 54 12.25 -6.95 -3.97
CA ALA A 54 12.04 -5.62 -4.56
C ALA A 54 10.71 -5.48 -5.32
N TYR A 55 10.18 -6.56 -5.89
CA TYR A 55 8.88 -6.56 -6.58
C TYR A 55 7.67 -6.48 -5.65
N PHE A 56 7.83 -6.63 -4.33
CA PHE A 56 6.73 -6.77 -3.38
C PHE A 56 5.78 -5.56 -3.39
N GLN A 57 4.51 -5.79 -3.06
CA GLN A 57 3.44 -4.80 -3.14
C GLN A 57 3.77 -3.54 -2.33
N ASN A 58 4.33 -3.69 -1.12
CA ASN A 58 4.92 -2.60 -0.32
C ASN A 58 4.01 -1.37 -0.17
N GLY A 59 2.71 -1.59 0.03
CA GLY A 59 1.71 -0.52 0.19
C GLY A 59 1.14 0.07 -1.11
N ARG A 60 1.65 -0.33 -2.28
CA ARG A 60 1.01 -0.03 -3.59
C ARG A 60 -0.36 -0.70 -3.70
N SER A 61 -1.19 -0.21 -4.62
CA SER A 61 -2.45 -0.87 -4.96
C SER A 61 -2.22 -2.25 -5.57
N ILE A 62 -3.27 -3.09 -5.55
CA ILE A 62 -3.21 -4.43 -6.13
C ILE A 62 -2.91 -4.40 -7.64
N ASP A 63 -3.40 -3.38 -8.35
CA ASP A 63 -3.24 -3.23 -9.79
C ASP A 63 -1.80 -2.84 -10.16
N GLU A 64 -1.24 -1.81 -9.49
CA GLU A 64 0.17 -1.44 -9.66
C GLU A 64 1.12 -2.61 -9.34
N TYR A 65 0.78 -3.43 -8.34
CA TYR A 65 1.53 -4.64 -8.02
C TYR A 65 1.39 -5.71 -9.11
N ILE A 66 0.18 -5.99 -9.58
CA ILE A 66 -0.07 -6.99 -10.64
C ILE A 66 0.63 -6.59 -11.93
N ASP A 67 0.51 -5.35 -12.37
CA ASP A 67 1.05 -4.90 -13.65
C ASP A 67 2.60 -4.81 -13.59
N SER A 68 3.15 -4.40 -12.43
CA SER A 68 4.60 -4.46 -12.14
C SER A 68 5.13 -5.90 -12.12
N PHE A 69 4.43 -6.83 -11.46
CA PHE A 69 4.80 -8.25 -11.41
C PHE A 69 4.71 -8.91 -12.80
N ARG A 70 3.67 -8.61 -13.58
CA ARG A 70 3.47 -9.12 -14.94
C ARG A 70 4.53 -8.58 -15.91
N SER A 71 4.92 -7.31 -15.79
CA SER A 71 6.01 -6.73 -16.56
C SER A 71 7.35 -7.42 -16.29
N LEU A 72 7.69 -7.62 -15.01
CA LEU A 72 8.90 -8.36 -14.61
C LEU A 72 8.86 -9.81 -15.09
N TRP A 73 7.73 -10.50 -14.93
CA TRP A 73 7.56 -11.88 -15.38
C TRP A 73 7.79 -12.02 -16.89
N VAL A 74 7.13 -11.20 -17.71
CA VAL A 74 7.29 -11.24 -19.17
C VAL A 74 8.73 -10.90 -19.58
N LYS A 75 9.39 -9.93 -18.92
CA LYS A 75 10.81 -9.62 -19.17
C LYS A 75 11.75 -10.77 -18.79
N ALA A 76 11.53 -11.43 -17.67
CA ALA A 76 12.33 -12.57 -17.20
C ALA A 76 12.11 -13.86 -18.04
N GLY A 77 11.11 -13.88 -18.93
CA GLY A 77 10.84 -15.00 -19.83
C GLY A 77 10.40 -16.30 -19.15
N TYR A 78 9.96 -16.25 -17.88
CA TYR A 78 9.55 -17.46 -17.16
C TYR A 78 8.26 -18.05 -17.76
N PRO A 79 8.11 -19.38 -17.86
CA PRO A 79 6.87 -20.00 -18.31
C PRO A 79 5.78 -19.92 -17.22
N ASP A 80 4.50 -19.89 -17.63
CA ASP A 80 3.35 -20.13 -16.74
C ASP A 80 3.60 -21.35 -15.84
N GLY A 81 3.32 -21.22 -14.54
CA GLY A 81 3.45 -22.35 -13.63
C GLY A 81 3.44 -21.99 -12.15
N ARG A 82 3.48 -23.03 -11.33
CA ARG A 82 3.34 -22.96 -9.87
C ARG A 82 4.37 -22.06 -9.17
N HIS A 83 5.56 -21.92 -9.73
CA HIS A 83 6.60 -21.06 -9.18
C HIS A 83 6.21 -19.57 -9.24
N LEU A 84 5.54 -19.12 -10.32
CA LEU A 84 5.01 -17.76 -10.43
C LEU A 84 3.86 -17.50 -9.46
N VAL A 85 2.94 -18.46 -9.31
CA VAL A 85 1.84 -18.37 -8.33
C VAL A 85 2.37 -18.27 -6.90
N LEU A 86 3.44 -19.00 -6.57
CA LEU A 86 4.12 -18.89 -5.27
C LEU A 86 4.81 -17.53 -5.09
N LYS A 87 5.50 -16.99 -6.11
CA LYS A 87 6.11 -15.65 -6.08
C LYS A 87 5.06 -14.54 -5.92
N PHE A 88 4.01 -14.57 -6.73
CA PHE A 88 2.88 -13.63 -6.67
C PHE A 88 2.23 -13.61 -5.28
N ARG A 89 1.98 -14.78 -4.70
CA ARG A 89 1.42 -14.87 -3.33
C ARG A 89 2.42 -14.51 -2.23
N ARG A 90 3.73 -14.57 -2.48
CA ARG A 90 4.79 -14.16 -1.54
C ARG A 90 4.99 -12.65 -1.50
N GLY A 91 4.89 -11.96 -2.65
CA GLY A 91 5.11 -10.51 -2.75
C GLY A 91 3.87 -9.65 -2.49
N MET A 92 2.68 -10.24 -2.48
CA MET A 92 1.40 -9.59 -2.17
C MET A 92 1.27 -9.19 -0.69
N ASP A 93 0.41 -8.22 -0.38
CA ASP A 93 0.03 -7.87 1.00
C ASP A 93 -0.34 -9.13 1.85
N PRO A 94 0.17 -9.27 3.10
CA PRO A 94 -0.09 -10.46 3.91
C PRO A 94 -1.55 -10.71 4.31
N LYS A 95 -2.43 -9.69 4.34
CA LYS A 95 -3.87 -9.90 4.59
C LYS A 95 -4.53 -10.47 3.33
N LEU A 96 -4.27 -9.87 2.18
CA LEU A 96 -4.82 -10.31 0.88
C LEU A 96 -4.32 -11.71 0.50
N SER A 97 -3.01 -11.96 0.65
CA SER A 97 -2.41 -13.28 0.37
C SER A 97 -2.96 -14.39 1.28
N ARG A 98 -3.28 -14.07 2.55
CA ARG A 98 -3.97 -14.97 3.48
C ARG A 98 -5.42 -15.23 3.04
N ARG A 99 -6.16 -14.19 2.62
CA ARG A 99 -7.53 -14.32 2.09
C ARG A 99 -7.57 -15.20 0.84
N LEU A 100 -6.64 -15.01 -0.09
CA LEU A 100 -6.46 -15.91 -1.25
C LEU A 100 -6.10 -17.34 -0.83
N GLY A 101 -5.32 -17.51 0.23
CA GLY A 101 -4.99 -18.82 0.81
C GLY A 101 -6.19 -19.55 1.42
N SER A 102 -7.23 -18.84 1.84
CA SER A 102 -8.48 -19.44 2.38
C SER A 102 -9.53 -19.78 1.31
N ILE A 103 -9.27 -19.52 0.01
CA ILE A 103 -10.23 -19.85 -1.05
C ILE A 103 -10.25 -21.36 -1.29
N THR A 104 -11.36 -22.00 -0.92
CA THR A 104 -11.65 -23.42 -1.15
C THR A 104 -12.54 -23.61 -2.37
N THR A 105 -13.69 -22.94 -2.41
CA THR A 105 -14.62 -22.94 -3.56
C THR A 105 -14.13 -21.97 -4.64
N GLY A 106 -14.05 -22.43 -5.89
CA GLY A 106 -13.61 -21.59 -7.01
C GLY A 106 -12.12 -21.23 -7.01
N ARG A 107 -11.29 -21.98 -6.27
CA ARG A 107 -9.83 -21.84 -6.29
C ARG A 107 -9.28 -22.13 -7.71
N PRO A 108 -8.41 -21.28 -8.28
CA PRO A 108 -7.76 -21.55 -9.56
C PRO A 108 -6.83 -22.76 -9.53
N HIS A 109 -6.44 -23.25 -10.70
CA HIS A 109 -5.35 -24.22 -10.77
C HIS A 109 -4.03 -23.57 -10.27
N ASP A 110 -3.20 -24.34 -9.56
CA ASP A 110 -1.97 -23.82 -8.94
C ASP A 110 -0.90 -23.34 -9.94
N GLU A 111 -1.12 -23.54 -11.24
CA GLU A 111 -0.24 -23.13 -12.34
C GLU A 111 -0.81 -21.98 -13.19
N LYS A 112 -2.09 -21.63 -13.03
CA LYS A 112 -2.78 -20.64 -13.86
C LYS A 112 -2.67 -19.24 -13.26
N ILE A 113 -1.49 -18.62 -13.40
CA ILE A 113 -1.18 -17.34 -12.77
C ILE A 113 -2.22 -16.25 -13.09
N GLU A 114 -2.64 -16.09 -14.35
CA GLU A 114 -3.66 -15.10 -14.76
C GLU A 114 -5.01 -15.24 -14.00
N GLU A 115 -5.42 -16.47 -13.66
CA GLU A 115 -6.62 -16.70 -12.85
C GLU A 115 -6.43 -16.21 -11.39
N TRP A 116 -5.23 -16.39 -10.83
CA TRP A 116 -4.87 -15.84 -9.52
C TRP A 116 -4.76 -14.31 -9.55
N LEU A 117 -4.24 -13.69 -10.62
CA LEU A 117 -4.24 -12.23 -10.78
C LEU A 117 -5.68 -11.67 -10.77
N ARG A 118 -6.58 -12.31 -11.52
CA ARG A 118 -8.01 -11.93 -11.59
C ARG A 118 -8.71 -12.06 -10.23
N ILE A 119 -8.45 -13.13 -9.49
CA ILE A 119 -9.04 -13.31 -8.15
C ILE A 119 -8.43 -12.35 -7.12
N ALA A 120 -7.15 -11.99 -7.22
CA ALA A 120 -6.53 -11.00 -6.35
C ALA A 120 -7.23 -9.63 -6.45
N ARG A 121 -7.49 -9.14 -7.67
CA ARG A 121 -8.29 -7.93 -7.93
C ARG A 121 -9.68 -8.01 -7.28
N SER A 122 -10.36 -9.15 -7.45
CA SER A 122 -11.70 -9.38 -6.88
C SER A 122 -11.70 -9.37 -5.34
N GLN A 123 -10.74 -10.03 -4.69
CA GLN A 123 -10.66 -10.09 -3.24
C GLN A 123 -10.22 -8.76 -2.62
N ASP A 124 -9.33 -8.01 -3.26
CA ASP A 124 -8.95 -6.66 -2.84
C ASP A 124 -10.15 -5.69 -2.91
N PHE A 125 -10.91 -5.70 -4.02
CA PHE A 125 -12.13 -4.90 -4.14
C PHE A 125 -13.15 -5.21 -3.04
N ILE A 126 -13.36 -6.50 -2.73
CA ILE A 126 -14.25 -6.92 -1.64
C ILE A 126 -13.67 -6.46 -0.28
N MET A 127 -12.38 -6.63 -0.02
CA MET A 127 -11.74 -6.17 1.22
C MET A 127 -11.88 -4.66 1.44
N ARG A 128 -11.67 -3.85 0.40
CA ARG A 128 -11.87 -2.40 0.47
C ARG A 128 -13.33 -2.05 0.73
N SER A 129 -14.26 -2.75 0.06
CA SER A 129 -15.71 -2.56 0.26
C SER A 129 -16.17 -2.93 1.67
N GLU A 130 -15.62 -4.01 2.24
CA GLU A 130 -15.85 -4.42 3.62
C GLU A 130 -15.29 -3.40 4.61
N ASP A 131 -14.07 -2.91 4.43
CA ASP A 131 -13.44 -1.92 5.32
C ASP A 131 -14.20 -0.59 5.32
N ASP A 132 -14.62 -0.11 4.13
CA ASP A 132 -15.45 1.09 3.97
C ASP A 132 -16.84 0.94 4.63
N PHE A 133 -17.43 -0.26 4.55
CA PHE A 133 -18.71 -0.57 5.20
C PHE A 133 -18.57 -0.58 6.74
N HIS A 134 -17.56 -1.27 7.28
CA HIS A 134 -17.29 -1.27 8.72
C HIS A 134 -16.95 0.13 9.25
N ARG A 135 -16.16 0.91 8.50
CA ARG A 135 -15.82 2.30 8.83
C ARG A 135 -17.05 3.23 8.90
N ARG A 136 -18.10 2.93 8.14
CA ARG A 136 -19.40 3.64 8.21
C ARG A 136 -20.32 3.11 9.32
N MET A 137 -20.17 1.84 9.73
CA MET A 137 -21.03 1.19 10.72
C MET A 137 -20.50 1.22 12.16
N VAL A 138 -19.19 1.42 12.39
CA VAL A 138 -18.68 1.69 13.74
C VAL A 138 -19.28 3.02 14.23
N PRO A 139 -20.11 3.02 15.29
CA PRO A 139 -20.61 4.28 15.83
C PRO A 139 -19.40 5.06 16.36
N THR A 140 -19.27 6.31 15.92
CA THR A 140 -18.37 7.24 16.62
C THR A 140 -18.81 7.24 18.08
N LYS A 141 -17.92 6.82 19.00
CA LYS A 141 -18.18 6.89 20.43
C LYS A 141 -18.63 8.32 20.73
N ALA A 142 -19.88 8.48 21.16
CA ALA A 142 -20.42 9.80 21.43
C ALA A 142 -19.49 10.51 22.43
N PRO A 143 -19.24 11.82 22.27
CA PRO A 143 -18.56 12.58 23.31
C PRO A 143 -19.30 12.35 24.63
N ASP A 144 -18.56 12.22 25.73
CA ASP A 144 -19.10 11.79 27.03
C ASP A 144 -20.10 12.81 27.57
N SER A 145 -21.38 12.62 27.21
CA SER A 145 -22.53 13.41 27.62
C SER A 145 -22.85 13.16 29.09
N ARG A 146 -21.93 13.55 29.97
CA ARG A 146 -22.20 13.73 31.40
C ARG A 146 -23.48 14.55 31.53
N PRO A 147 -24.55 14.01 32.15
CA PRO A 147 -25.74 14.80 32.39
C PRO A 147 -25.36 15.97 33.31
N PRO A 148 -25.91 17.17 33.08
CA PRO A 148 -25.73 18.27 34.02
C PRO A 148 -26.26 17.81 35.39
N THR A 149 -25.40 17.85 36.41
CA THR A 149 -25.77 17.45 37.76
C THR A 149 -26.82 18.40 38.31
N THR A 150 -28.09 17.98 38.26
CA THR A 150 -29.18 18.66 38.95
C THR A 150 -28.81 18.80 40.43
N ALA A 151 -28.58 20.03 40.88
CA ALA A 151 -28.14 20.30 42.24
C ALA A 151 -29.22 19.84 43.24
N ALA A 152 -28.92 18.80 44.02
CA ALA A 152 -29.79 18.38 45.10
C ALA A 152 -29.85 19.48 46.17
N ALA A 153 -31.05 19.89 46.56
CA ALA A 153 -31.24 20.91 47.58
C ALA A 153 -30.73 20.39 48.95
N PRO A 154 -29.97 21.20 49.72
CA PRO A 154 -29.52 20.80 51.04
C PRO A 154 -30.71 20.76 52.04
N PRO A 155 -30.70 19.83 53.01
CA PRO A 155 -31.71 19.80 54.07
C PRO A 155 -31.59 21.00 55.02
N PRO A 156 -32.68 21.43 55.68
CA PRO A 156 -32.69 22.62 56.52
C PRO A 156 -31.85 22.43 57.80
N ALA A 157 -30.89 23.34 58.03
CA ALA A 157 -30.12 23.39 59.26
C ALA A 157 -30.94 24.01 60.41
N LEU A 158 -30.86 23.39 61.59
CA LEU A 158 -31.53 23.87 62.81
C LEU A 158 -30.88 25.17 63.32
N LEU A 159 -31.70 26.13 63.74
CA LEU A 159 -31.25 27.39 64.32
C LEU A 159 -30.69 27.17 65.75
N PRO A 160 -29.52 27.72 66.10
CA PRO A 160 -29.01 27.68 67.47
C PRO A 160 -29.77 28.66 68.38
N HIS A 161 -29.89 28.30 69.67
CA HIS A 161 -30.60 29.10 70.67
C HIS A 161 -29.91 30.45 70.96
N GLN A 162 -30.72 31.51 71.11
CA GLN A 162 -30.28 32.85 71.50
C GLN A 162 -30.33 33.02 73.03
N PRO A 163 -29.22 33.42 73.71
CA PRO A 163 -29.24 33.79 75.13
C PRO A 163 -29.78 35.23 75.33
N PRO A 164 -30.36 35.55 76.51
CA PRO A 164 -31.10 36.79 76.71
C PRO A 164 -30.26 37.98 77.24
N GLY A 165 -30.72 39.20 76.94
CA GLY A 165 -30.63 40.32 77.88
C GLY A 165 -29.94 41.59 77.38
N ARG A 166 -30.75 42.63 77.08
CA ARG A 166 -30.79 43.91 77.82
C ARG A 166 -31.83 44.88 77.23
N SER A 167 -32.89 45.16 77.99
CA SER A 167 -33.81 46.29 77.75
C SER A 167 -33.25 47.58 78.39
N PRO A 168 -33.75 48.78 78.00
CA PRO A 168 -32.90 49.98 77.97
C PRO A 168 -32.83 50.78 79.28
N ARG A 169 -31.78 51.60 79.36
CA ARG A 169 -31.55 52.64 80.38
C ARG A 169 -32.47 53.84 80.12
N ALA A 170 -33.38 54.14 81.04
CA ALA A 170 -34.13 55.40 81.08
C ALA A 170 -33.40 56.46 81.92
N SER A 171 -33.33 57.69 81.44
CA SER A 171 -32.76 58.90 82.08
C SER A 171 -33.07 60.11 81.18
N GLN A 172 -33.41 61.32 81.63
CA GLN A 172 -34.01 61.78 82.90
C GLN A 172 -35.52 62.06 82.62
N TRP A 173 -36.37 62.85 83.31
CA TRP A 173 -36.33 63.85 84.40
C TRP A 173 -37.54 63.56 85.36
N THR A 174 -37.85 64.28 86.45
CA THR A 174 -37.47 65.62 86.94
C THR A 174 -37.37 65.60 88.46
#